data_AF-T0S692-F1
#
_entry.id   AF-T0S692-F1
#
_cell.length_a   1.000
_cell.length_b   1.000
_cell.length_c   1.000
_cell.angle_alpha   90.00
_cell.angle_beta   90.00
_cell.angle_gamma   90.00
#
_symmetry.space_group_name_H-M   'P 1'
#
loop_
_entity.id
_entity.type
_entity.pdbx_description
1 polymer ?
#
loop_
_entity_poly.entity_id
_entity_poly.type
_entity_poly.pdbx_seq_one_letter_code
_entity_poly.pdbx_strand_id
1 'polypeptide(L)'
;MQPELALDQRGDGMYSGSFRWTEHKRFPALPRRHGAAAPTAPLTTGWQGYLGQCHATSLLPWATSDPSFLDALSFPMTLVYMTKLLNAEAAWPSGRTVTILVVGATVKAEQRIWAHTNYWAEISAFYPDRSFDVWFIGPEVSLSVHGGTAGSRVTAHAYRGTTGSFLASHDVDVATTVVIGYNTGFGNFVESGRYDLLWSWLPDLYDIVASGLLAIFACANDYADMNGEFAVHTRVLGSNMVYLPRDNPFSAASHLHEDGKRESAWSRANSFVYAIQGGDRTRQQTLALGDDKHLAALLDAEVDDTHLIDRVGRHYFRGMVLSKEQAARCKLLQQKRSSPVDRIEAADVNKDVKDKQNDASDSEANQNQTRYQNAVETLEPVPPIEESAVKTTPCGTTEATPHYELISTMDNAKMTLTIHTPALSSVKDMALDISSDVLQFVVPGIYRLQVALPWAVDNATTRPTFSKKARRLVIALASPTA
;
A
#
# COMPACT_ATOMS: atom_id res chain seq x y z
N MET A 1 -31.63 15.93 6.00
CA MET A 1 -30.56 16.34 6.94
C MET A 1 -29.65 15.14 7.10
N GLN A 2 -28.34 15.28 6.88
CA GLN A 2 -27.39 14.24 7.32
C GLN A 2 -27.23 14.32 8.85
N PRO A 3 -26.88 13.23 9.54
CA PRO A 3 -26.41 13.32 10.92
C PRO A 3 -25.12 14.14 10.95
N GLU A 4 -25.00 15.03 11.94
CA GLU A 4 -23.80 15.83 12.14
C GLU A 4 -22.70 14.94 12.70
N LEU A 5 -21.81 14.48 11.80
CA LEU A 5 -20.74 13.54 12.12
C LEU A 5 -19.71 14.27 12.99
N ALA A 6 -19.81 14.07 14.32
CA ALA A 6 -18.96 14.68 15.33
C ALA A 6 -17.53 14.11 15.29
N LEU A 7 -16.82 14.53 14.24
CA LEU A 7 -15.50 14.06 13.83
C LEU A 7 -14.38 14.48 14.80
N ASP A 8 -14.58 15.54 15.57
CA ASP A 8 -13.66 16.03 16.59
C ASP A 8 -14.25 15.86 18.00
N GLN A 9 -13.68 14.94 18.77
CA GLN A 9 -14.07 14.66 20.16
C GLN A 9 -13.21 15.40 21.20
N ARG A 10 -12.19 16.17 20.79
CA ARG A 10 -11.22 16.81 21.71
C ARG A 10 -11.25 18.33 21.70
N GLY A 11 -11.46 18.95 20.53
CA GLY A 11 -11.47 20.40 20.36
C GLY A 11 -10.12 21.10 20.55
N ASP A 12 -9.01 20.34 20.68
CA ASP A 12 -7.64 20.84 20.86
C ASP A 12 -6.87 21.02 19.54
N GLY A 13 -7.48 20.61 18.42
CA GLY A 13 -6.88 20.62 17.08
C GLY A 13 -5.94 19.44 16.79
N MET A 14 -5.88 18.42 17.66
CA MET A 14 -5.21 17.15 17.37
C MET A 14 -6.17 16.16 16.73
N TYR A 15 -5.64 15.26 15.89
CA TYR A 15 -6.45 14.36 15.09
C TYR A 15 -5.74 13.02 14.86
N SER A 16 -6.40 11.92 15.22
CA SER A 16 -5.91 10.56 14.94
C SER A 16 -5.83 10.35 13.42
N GLY A 17 -4.62 10.11 12.92
CA GLY A 17 -4.34 9.95 11.49
C GLY A 17 -3.83 11.20 10.77
N SER A 18 -3.97 12.41 11.33
CA SER A 18 -3.59 13.65 10.63
C SER A 18 -2.52 14.47 11.37
N PHE A 19 -2.80 14.99 12.57
CA PHE A 19 -1.92 15.98 13.23
C PHE A 19 -1.84 15.84 14.75
N ARG A 20 -0.67 16.19 15.31
CA ARG A 20 -0.37 16.12 16.75
C ARG A 20 0.17 17.44 17.28
N TRP A 21 -0.39 18.53 16.78
CA TRP A 21 0.06 19.86 17.12
C TRP A 21 -1.12 20.82 17.25
N THR A 22 -1.34 21.28 18.48
CA THR A 22 -2.37 22.24 18.88
C THR A 22 -2.38 23.47 17.96
N GLU A 23 -3.52 24.16 17.86
CA GLU A 23 -3.69 25.34 16.98
C GLU A 23 -2.56 26.38 17.07
N HIS A 24 -1.97 26.55 18.26
CA HIS A 24 -0.87 27.50 18.52
C HIS A 24 0.50 27.11 17.93
N LYS A 25 0.69 25.87 17.45
CA LYS A 25 1.96 25.42 16.84
C LYS A 25 2.33 26.33 15.66
N ARG A 26 3.54 26.90 15.73
CA ARG A 26 4.17 27.66 14.64
C ARG A 26 5.18 26.78 13.92
N PHE A 27 5.22 26.90 12.59
CA PHE A 27 6.17 26.20 11.74
C PHE A 27 7.29 27.14 11.28
N PRO A 28 8.52 26.63 11.08
CA PRO A 28 9.56 27.39 10.43
C PRO A 28 9.17 27.60 8.96
N ALA A 29 9.27 28.83 8.46
CA ALA A 29 9.11 29.09 7.03
C ALA A 29 10.32 28.51 6.26
N LEU A 30 10.08 27.82 5.15
CA LEU A 30 11.14 27.30 4.29
C LEU A 30 12.05 28.43 3.81
N PRO A 31 13.38 28.22 3.75
CA PRO A 31 14.31 29.20 3.23
C PRO A 31 14.09 29.42 1.72
N ARG A 32 14.61 30.53 1.19
CA ARG A 32 14.66 30.73 -0.26
C ARG A 32 15.63 29.72 -0.88
N ARG A 33 15.19 29.04 -1.95
CA ARG A 33 16.03 28.13 -2.75
C ARG A 33 17.05 28.91 -3.57
N HIS A 34 18.12 28.22 -3.99
CA HIS A 34 19.04 28.72 -5.01
C HIS A 34 18.65 28.15 -6.39
N GLY A 35 18.78 28.97 -7.44
CA GLY A 35 18.37 28.61 -8.80
C GLY A 35 16.89 28.85 -9.09
N ALA A 36 16.49 28.61 -10.35
CA ALA A 36 15.13 28.86 -10.84
C ALA A 36 14.19 27.66 -10.69
N ALA A 37 14.72 26.46 -10.48
CA ALA A 37 13.96 25.20 -10.40
C ALA A 37 14.53 24.29 -9.31
N ALA A 38 13.64 23.55 -8.63
CA ALA A 38 14.02 22.53 -7.66
C ALA A 38 14.58 21.27 -8.35
N PRO A 39 15.70 20.69 -7.86
CA PRO A 39 16.21 19.43 -8.39
C PRO A 39 15.25 18.28 -8.04
N THR A 40 14.85 17.48 -9.04
CA THR A 40 13.92 16.35 -8.87
C THR A 40 14.59 15.06 -8.44
N ALA A 41 15.86 14.84 -8.80
CA ALA A 41 16.60 13.61 -8.46
C ALA A 41 16.58 13.24 -6.96
N PRO A 42 16.73 14.18 -5.99
CA PRO A 42 16.71 13.85 -4.56
C PRO A 42 15.38 13.26 -4.08
N LEU A 43 14.26 13.51 -4.78
CA LEU A 43 12.94 12.98 -4.42
C LEU A 43 12.89 11.45 -4.41
N THR A 44 13.76 10.80 -5.20
CA THR A 44 13.89 9.32 -5.23
C THR A 44 14.37 8.73 -3.90
N THR A 45 14.97 9.56 -3.03
CA THR A 45 15.46 9.21 -1.69
C THR A 45 14.65 9.86 -0.56
N GLY A 46 13.44 10.35 -0.87
CA GLY A 46 12.51 10.91 0.10
C GLY A 46 13.05 12.09 0.90
N TRP A 47 12.68 12.15 2.18
CA TRP A 47 13.17 13.17 3.11
C TRP A 47 14.70 13.30 3.15
N GLN A 48 15.46 12.21 3.06
CA GLN A 48 16.93 12.27 3.18
C GLN A 48 17.54 13.13 2.06
N GLY A 49 17.18 12.86 0.80
CA GLY A 49 17.64 13.66 -0.33
C GLY A 49 17.05 15.06 -0.33
N TYR A 50 15.75 15.17 -0.08
CA TYR A 50 15.05 16.47 -0.08
C TYR A 50 15.64 17.45 0.94
N LEU A 51 15.75 17.05 2.21
CA LEU A 51 16.24 17.90 3.29
C LEU A 51 17.72 18.25 3.11
N GLY A 52 18.50 17.37 2.46
CA GLY A 52 19.93 17.59 2.21
C GLY A 52 20.25 18.42 0.97
N GLN A 53 19.41 18.38 -0.09
CA GLN A 53 19.82 18.79 -1.44
C GLN A 53 18.86 19.75 -2.16
N CYS A 54 17.62 19.94 -1.69
CA CYS A 54 16.65 20.81 -2.39
C CYS A 54 16.78 22.30 -2.04
N HIS A 55 17.41 22.66 -0.92
CA HIS A 55 17.42 24.03 -0.38
C HIS A 55 18.82 24.63 -0.28
N ALA A 56 18.89 25.97 -0.19
CA ALA A 56 20.14 26.72 -0.05
C ALA A 56 20.92 26.40 1.23
N THR A 57 20.21 25.92 2.25
CA THR A 57 20.75 25.41 3.52
C THR A 57 20.10 24.06 3.78
N SER A 58 20.86 23.09 4.29
CA SER A 58 20.31 21.79 4.68
C SER A 58 19.24 21.96 5.76
N LEU A 59 18.11 21.29 5.59
CA LEU A 59 16.99 21.26 6.53
C LEU A 59 17.10 20.10 7.53
N LEU A 60 18.13 19.24 7.43
CA LEU A 60 18.36 18.16 8.40
C LEU A 60 18.39 18.67 9.86
N PRO A 61 19.13 19.75 10.21
CA PRO A 61 19.17 20.24 11.59
C PRO A 61 17.78 20.67 12.10
N TRP A 62 16.95 21.26 11.23
CA TRP A 62 15.57 21.64 11.58
C TRP A 62 14.74 20.39 11.85
N ALA A 63 14.88 19.34 11.03
CA ALA A 63 14.12 18.09 11.14
C ALA A 63 14.54 17.28 12.37
N THR A 64 15.82 17.33 12.76
CA THR A 64 16.31 16.73 14.01
C THR A 64 15.81 17.50 15.23
N SER A 65 15.67 18.84 15.16
CA SER A 65 15.20 19.65 16.28
C SER A 65 13.68 19.69 16.47
N ASP A 66 12.91 19.59 15.37
CA ASP A 66 11.45 19.68 15.36
C ASP A 66 10.86 18.82 14.23
N PRO A 67 10.80 17.48 14.40
CA PRO A 67 10.32 16.57 13.35
C PRO A 67 8.90 16.91 12.85
N SER A 68 8.07 17.54 13.69
CA SER A 68 6.67 17.85 13.36
C SER A 68 6.50 18.82 12.18
N PHE A 69 7.55 19.55 11.76
CA PHE A 69 7.48 20.34 10.52
C PHE A 69 7.38 19.45 9.27
N LEU A 70 7.91 18.22 9.32
CA LEU A 70 7.75 17.23 8.26
C LEU A 70 6.30 16.77 8.13
N ASP A 71 5.53 16.73 9.23
CA ASP A 71 4.08 16.41 9.19
C ASP A 71 3.31 17.40 8.30
N ALA A 72 3.59 18.70 8.43
CA ALA A 72 2.99 19.75 7.61
C ALA A 72 3.55 19.78 6.17
N LEU A 73 4.86 19.55 6.01
CA LEU A 73 5.51 19.57 4.69
C LEU A 73 5.21 18.33 3.85
N SER A 74 4.84 17.22 4.50
CA SER A 74 4.41 15.96 3.90
C SER A 74 3.34 16.16 2.83
N PHE A 75 2.41 17.09 3.03
CA PHE A 75 1.26 17.31 2.15
C PHE A 75 1.70 17.74 0.73
N PRO A 76 2.25 18.96 0.51
CA PRO A 76 2.69 19.38 -0.82
C PRO A 76 3.82 18.49 -1.38
N MET A 77 4.67 17.90 -0.53
CA MET A 77 5.74 17.01 -0.99
C MET A 77 5.25 15.65 -1.48
N THR A 78 4.20 15.08 -0.88
CA THR A 78 3.56 13.85 -1.37
C THR A 78 2.93 14.08 -2.74
N LEU A 79 2.25 15.23 -2.93
CA LEU A 79 1.73 15.62 -4.23
C LEU A 79 2.84 15.73 -5.28
N VAL A 80 3.87 16.54 -5.01
CA VAL A 80 5.03 16.73 -5.92
C VAL A 80 5.72 15.42 -6.25
N TYR A 81 5.95 14.56 -5.25
CA TYR A 81 6.55 13.25 -5.46
C TYR A 81 5.74 12.41 -6.44
N MET A 82 4.43 12.29 -6.21
CA MET A 82 3.55 11.47 -7.04
C MET A 82 3.36 12.03 -8.46
N THR A 83 3.20 13.35 -8.62
CA THR A 83 3.04 13.96 -9.95
C THR A 83 4.32 13.96 -10.77
N LYS A 84 5.51 14.02 -10.15
CA LYS A 84 6.80 13.76 -10.82
C LYS A 84 6.99 12.27 -11.13
N LEU A 85 6.76 11.36 -10.18
CA LEU A 85 6.93 9.91 -10.34
C LEU A 85 6.06 9.33 -11.45
N LEU A 86 4.82 9.79 -11.56
CA LEU A 86 3.86 9.36 -12.57
C LEU A 86 3.97 10.13 -13.89
N ASN A 87 4.95 11.03 -14.01
CA ASN A 87 5.17 11.93 -15.15
C ASN A 87 3.90 12.69 -15.58
N ALA A 88 3.08 13.11 -14.61
CA ALA A 88 1.80 13.79 -14.87
C ALA A 88 1.99 15.10 -15.64
N GLU A 89 3.14 15.76 -15.43
CA GLU A 89 3.49 17.04 -16.07
C GLU A 89 3.70 16.97 -17.59
N ALA A 90 3.88 15.77 -18.15
CA ALA A 90 3.93 15.56 -19.59
C ALA A 90 2.54 15.57 -20.26
N ALA A 91 1.46 15.37 -19.50
CA ALA A 91 0.09 15.48 -19.99
C ALA A 91 -0.46 16.92 -19.93
N TRP A 92 0.00 17.72 -18.96
CA TRP A 92 -0.46 19.09 -18.75
C TRP A 92 -0.03 20.02 -19.91
N PRO A 93 -0.94 20.64 -20.68
CA PRO A 93 -0.57 21.54 -21.77
C PRO A 93 0.26 22.75 -21.30
N SER A 94 1.13 23.27 -22.17
CA SER A 94 1.92 24.48 -21.89
C SER A 94 1.03 25.72 -21.78
N GLY A 95 1.34 26.63 -20.86
CA GLY A 95 0.63 27.91 -20.70
C GLY A 95 -0.76 27.82 -20.07
N ARG A 96 -1.26 26.63 -19.73
CA ARG A 96 -2.50 26.44 -18.96
C ARG A 96 -2.20 26.27 -17.47
N THR A 97 -3.07 26.81 -16.63
CA THR A 97 -3.09 26.53 -15.19
C THR A 97 -3.43 25.07 -14.93
N VAL A 98 -2.82 24.49 -13.90
CA VAL A 98 -3.08 23.11 -13.45
C VAL A 98 -3.92 23.15 -12.18
N THR A 99 -5.08 22.51 -12.20
CA THR A 99 -6.01 22.48 -11.07
C THR A 99 -5.66 21.34 -10.12
N ILE A 100 -5.60 21.60 -8.82
CA ILE A 100 -5.37 20.60 -7.78
C ILE A 100 -6.60 20.55 -6.89
N LEU A 101 -7.34 19.44 -6.91
CA LEU A 101 -8.52 19.22 -6.07
C LEU A 101 -8.09 18.48 -4.80
N VAL A 102 -7.99 19.19 -3.68
CA VAL A 102 -7.63 18.63 -2.37
C VAL A 102 -8.92 18.20 -1.67
N VAL A 103 -9.19 16.91 -1.68
CA VAL A 103 -10.49 16.32 -1.28
C VAL A 103 -10.47 15.81 0.16
N GLY A 104 -11.62 15.91 0.83
CA GLY A 104 -11.72 15.64 2.28
C GLY A 104 -11.08 16.72 3.16
N ALA A 105 -10.80 17.90 2.59
CA ALA A 105 -10.02 18.94 3.26
C ALA A 105 -10.75 19.56 4.46
N THR A 106 -9.98 20.03 5.46
CA THR A 106 -10.52 20.68 6.66
C THR A 106 -9.78 21.97 7.05
N VAL A 107 -10.44 22.83 7.83
CA VAL A 107 -9.80 24.02 8.45
C VAL A 107 -8.65 23.68 9.40
N LYS A 108 -8.60 22.47 9.95
CA LYS A 108 -7.59 22.03 10.92
C LYS A 108 -6.29 21.56 10.24
N ALA A 109 -6.36 21.31 8.93
CA ALA A 109 -5.45 20.47 8.19
C ALA A 109 -4.81 21.22 6.99
N GLU A 110 -5.28 20.97 5.77
CA GLU A 110 -4.68 21.44 4.53
C GLU A 110 -4.78 22.96 4.40
N GLN A 111 -5.96 23.51 4.77
CA GLN A 111 -6.16 24.95 4.88
C GLN A 111 -5.31 25.58 5.99
N ARG A 112 -5.01 24.85 7.08
CA ARG A 112 -4.13 25.33 8.15
C ARG A 112 -2.68 25.40 7.68
N ILE A 113 -2.20 24.38 6.96
CA ILE A 113 -0.88 24.38 6.33
C ILE A 113 -0.78 25.53 5.31
N TRP A 114 -1.86 25.80 4.56
CA TRP A 114 -1.94 26.94 3.62
C TRP A 114 -1.89 28.32 4.32
N ALA A 115 -2.66 28.50 5.40
CA ALA A 115 -2.78 29.77 6.08
C ALA A 115 -1.53 30.13 6.93
N HIS A 116 -0.84 29.12 7.49
CA HIS A 116 0.23 29.32 8.48
C HIS A 116 1.64 28.95 8.00
N THR A 117 1.82 28.44 6.78
CA THR A 117 3.14 28.06 6.24
C THR A 117 3.35 28.56 4.81
N ASN A 118 4.60 28.52 4.33
CA ASN A 118 4.91 28.70 2.91
C ASN A 118 5.07 27.36 2.15
N TYR A 119 4.65 26.23 2.73
CA TYR A 119 5.04 24.90 2.23
C TYR A 119 4.41 24.55 0.88
N TRP A 120 3.20 25.05 0.60
CA TRP A 120 2.56 24.90 -0.71
C TRP A 120 3.31 25.61 -1.86
N ALA A 121 4.21 26.56 -1.56
CA ALA A 121 5.05 27.20 -2.58
C ALA A 121 6.08 26.22 -3.20
N GLU A 122 6.33 25.07 -2.57
CA GLU A 122 7.17 24.01 -3.13
C GLU A 122 6.64 23.50 -4.47
N ILE A 123 5.32 23.52 -4.70
CA ILE A 123 4.73 23.21 -6.01
C ILE A 123 5.30 24.16 -7.08
N SER A 124 5.33 25.47 -6.83
CA SER A 124 5.98 26.43 -7.74
C SER A 124 7.49 26.19 -7.88
N ALA A 125 8.17 25.69 -6.86
CA ALA A 125 9.61 25.40 -6.93
C ALA A 125 9.92 24.20 -7.84
N PHE A 126 9.10 23.14 -7.83
CA PHE A 126 9.26 21.97 -8.70
C PHE A 126 8.60 22.13 -10.09
N TYR A 127 7.81 23.18 -10.29
CA TYR A 127 7.11 23.51 -11.53
C TYR A 127 7.16 25.03 -11.86
N PRO A 128 8.34 25.63 -12.05
CA PRO A 128 8.52 27.09 -12.10
C PRO A 128 7.89 27.78 -13.34
N ASP A 129 7.56 27.00 -14.38
CA ASP A 129 6.95 27.49 -15.62
C ASP A 129 5.42 27.30 -15.66
N ARG A 130 4.80 26.84 -14.57
CA ARG A 130 3.36 26.55 -14.48
C ARG A 130 2.68 27.30 -13.33
N SER A 131 1.43 27.70 -13.56
CA SER A 131 0.53 28.20 -12.52
C SER A 131 -0.38 27.07 -12.02
N PHE A 132 -0.83 27.17 -10.77
CA PHE A 132 -1.67 26.15 -10.14
C PHE A 132 -2.82 26.79 -9.36
N ASP A 133 -4.02 26.23 -9.47
CA ASP A 133 -5.17 26.63 -8.65
C ASP A 133 -5.55 25.45 -7.72
N VAL A 134 -5.33 25.63 -6.42
CA VAL A 134 -5.60 24.61 -5.38
C VAL A 134 -7.00 24.83 -4.81
N TRP A 135 -7.87 23.83 -4.93
CA TRP A 135 -9.22 23.84 -4.36
C TRP A 135 -9.27 22.94 -3.13
N PHE A 136 -9.48 23.53 -1.95
CA PHE A 136 -9.78 22.78 -0.73
C PHE A 136 -11.27 22.43 -0.69
N ILE A 137 -11.58 21.13 -0.80
CA ILE A 137 -12.94 20.60 -0.95
C ILE A 137 -13.25 19.69 0.24
N GLY A 138 -14.30 20.01 1.00
CA GLY A 138 -14.78 19.19 2.09
C GLY A 138 -15.88 19.86 2.92
N PRO A 139 -16.55 19.12 3.82
CA PRO A 139 -17.60 19.68 4.68
C PRO A 139 -17.05 20.66 5.72
N GLU A 140 -15.82 20.45 6.21
CA GLU A 140 -15.19 21.25 7.27
C GLU A 140 -14.43 22.49 6.76
N VAL A 141 -14.33 22.75 5.44
CA VAL A 141 -13.53 23.89 4.94
C VAL A 141 -14.14 25.25 5.28
N SER A 142 -13.29 26.24 5.50
CA SER A 142 -13.65 27.65 5.49
C SER A 142 -13.69 28.15 4.05
N LEU A 143 -14.73 28.91 3.70
CA LEU A 143 -14.79 29.63 2.43
C LEU A 143 -13.82 30.84 2.41
N SER A 144 -13.42 31.32 3.58
CA SER A 144 -12.44 32.40 3.74
C SER A 144 -11.03 31.84 3.66
N VAL A 145 -10.53 31.66 2.43
CA VAL A 145 -9.13 31.30 2.18
C VAL A 145 -8.25 32.52 2.44
N HIS A 146 -7.33 32.40 3.39
CA HIS A 146 -6.36 33.42 3.77
C HIS A 146 -4.95 32.83 3.83
N GLY A 147 -3.92 33.66 3.67
CA GLY A 147 -2.53 33.21 3.55
C GLY A 147 -2.10 33.02 2.09
N GLY A 148 -1.23 32.04 1.84
CA GLY A 148 -0.51 31.89 0.57
C GLY A 148 0.84 32.63 0.56
N THR A 149 1.74 32.21 -0.33
CA THR A 149 3.13 32.72 -0.36
C THR A 149 3.31 33.78 -1.42
N ALA A 150 3.70 35.00 -1.03
CA ALA A 150 3.97 36.09 -1.96
C ALA A 150 5.04 35.70 -3.00
N GLY A 151 4.69 35.79 -4.28
CA GLY A 151 5.54 35.37 -5.40
C GLY A 151 5.44 33.89 -5.80
N SER A 152 4.62 33.09 -5.12
CA SER A 152 4.23 31.76 -5.60
C SER A 152 3.29 31.87 -6.81
N ARG A 153 3.30 30.85 -7.68
CA ARG A 153 2.33 30.67 -8.77
C ARG A 153 1.14 29.78 -8.37
N VAL A 154 0.95 29.53 -7.08
CA VAL A 154 -0.18 28.77 -6.54
C VAL A 154 -1.25 29.75 -6.03
N THR A 155 -2.43 29.72 -6.64
CA THR A 155 -3.67 30.30 -6.10
C THR A 155 -4.34 29.26 -5.20
N ALA A 156 -5.17 29.69 -4.25
CA ALA A 156 -6.01 28.78 -3.47
C ALA A 156 -7.47 29.26 -3.36
N HIS A 157 -8.36 28.28 -3.34
CA HIS A 157 -9.82 28.40 -3.34
C HIS A 157 -10.40 27.38 -2.34
N ALA A 158 -11.67 27.54 -1.99
CA ALA A 158 -12.35 26.60 -1.12
C ALA A 158 -13.80 26.37 -1.56
N TYR A 159 -14.26 25.14 -1.39
CA TYR A 159 -15.63 24.72 -1.67
C TYR A 159 -16.14 23.87 -0.51
N ARG A 160 -17.16 24.37 0.20
CA ARG A 160 -17.81 23.62 1.27
C ARG A 160 -18.90 22.73 0.70
N GLY A 161 -18.65 21.43 0.70
CA GLY A 161 -19.52 20.40 0.13
C GLY A 161 -18.78 19.09 0.00
N THR A 162 -19.25 18.20 -0.88
CA THR A 162 -18.57 16.94 -1.21
C THR A 162 -17.81 17.08 -2.54
N THR A 163 -16.94 16.13 -2.83
CA THR A 163 -16.23 16.04 -4.11
C THR A 163 -17.20 15.82 -5.27
N GLY A 164 -18.17 14.93 -5.11
CA GLY A 164 -19.24 14.71 -6.10
C GLY A 164 -20.03 16.00 -6.37
N SER A 165 -20.41 16.75 -5.32
CA SER A 165 -21.12 18.01 -5.51
C SER A 165 -20.24 19.10 -6.15
N PHE A 166 -18.92 19.11 -5.91
CA PHE A 166 -17.97 19.96 -6.63
C PHE A 166 -17.89 19.59 -8.12
N LEU A 167 -17.62 18.32 -8.43
CA LEU A 167 -17.49 17.80 -9.80
C LEU A 167 -18.79 17.95 -10.62
N ALA A 168 -19.94 17.88 -9.98
CA ALA A 168 -21.24 18.10 -10.63
C ALA A 168 -21.58 19.60 -10.86
N SER A 169 -20.81 20.54 -10.30
CA SER A 169 -21.08 21.98 -10.38
C SER A 169 -19.97 22.82 -11.03
N HIS A 170 -18.82 22.22 -11.34
CA HIS A 170 -17.67 22.89 -11.97
C HIS A 170 -17.27 22.14 -13.25
N ASP A 171 -16.88 22.88 -14.28
CA ASP A 171 -16.24 22.30 -15.47
C ASP A 171 -14.78 21.96 -15.14
N VAL A 172 -14.42 20.68 -15.25
CA VAL A 172 -13.13 20.15 -14.78
C VAL A 172 -12.42 19.40 -15.90
N ASP A 173 -11.44 20.05 -16.51
CA ASP A 173 -10.63 19.46 -17.58
C ASP A 173 -9.65 18.41 -17.03
N VAL A 174 -9.83 17.17 -17.48
CA VAL A 174 -9.05 15.98 -17.11
C VAL A 174 -7.58 16.08 -17.53
N ALA A 175 -7.26 16.86 -18.58
CA ALA A 175 -5.87 17.07 -19.02
C ALA A 175 -5.09 18.07 -18.16
N THR A 176 -5.76 18.88 -17.33
CA THR A 176 -5.13 19.87 -16.44
C THR A 176 -5.45 19.67 -14.96
N THR A 177 -6.20 18.65 -14.56
CA THR A 177 -6.66 18.48 -13.18
C THR A 177 -6.13 17.21 -12.52
N VAL A 178 -5.68 17.33 -11.26
CA VAL A 178 -5.27 16.22 -10.38
C VAL A 178 -6.04 16.30 -9.07
N VAL A 179 -6.57 15.17 -8.61
CA VAL A 179 -7.20 15.02 -7.29
C VAL A 179 -6.15 14.51 -6.29
N ILE A 180 -6.17 15.00 -5.05
CA ILE A 180 -5.43 14.40 -3.95
C ILE A 180 -6.24 14.37 -2.65
N GLY A 181 -6.35 13.18 -2.05
CA GLY A 181 -6.88 12.98 -0.69
C GLY A 181 -5.74 12.63 0.27
N TYR A 182 -5.75 13.23 1.46
CA TYR A 182 -4.77 12.97 2.52
C TYR A 182 -5.46 12.39 3.75
N ASN A 183 -4.95 11.25 4.25
CA ASN A 183 -5.45 10.55 5.44
C ASN A 183 -6.96 10.29 5.40
N THR A 184 -7.45 9.86 4.23
CA THR A 184 -8.88 9.77 3.91
C THR A 184 -9.63 8.79 4.82
N GLY A 185 -8.95 7.74 5.29
CA GLY A 185 -9.38 6.90 6.41
C GLY A 185 -10.56 5.98 6.12
N PHE A 186 -11.06 5.93 4.88
CA PHE A 186 -12.24 5.12 4.54
C PHE A 186 -11.96 3.60 4.54
N GLY A 187 -10.72 3.17 4.79
CA GLY A 187 -10.34 1.79 5.03
C GLY A 187 -10.43 1.32 6.49
N ASN A 188 -10.60 2.24 7.45
CA ASN A 188 -10.50 1.97 8.89
C ASN A 188 -11.51 0.93 9.42
N PHE A 189 -12.57 0.65 8.65
CA PHE A 189 -13.56 -0.39 8.97
C PHE A 189 -12.94 -1.79 9.14
N VAL A 190 -11.78 -2.07 8.52
CA VAL A 190 -11.11 -3.39 8.59
C VAL A 190 -10.66 -3.73 10.01
N GLU A 191 -10.19 -2.73 10.77
CA GLU A 191 -9.76 -2.91 12.16
C GLU A 191 -10.85 -2.49 13.16
N SER A 192 -11.54 -1.37 12.89
CA SER A 192 -12.50 -0.81 13.86
C SER A 192 -13.94 -1.36 13.75
N GLY A 193 -14.28 -2.06 12.67
CA GLY A 193 -15.64 -2.54 12.40
C GLY A 193 -16.67 -1.43 12.16
N ARG A 194 -16.24 -0.17 11.96
CA ARG A 194 -17.12 0.99 11.75
C ARG A 194 -17.08 1.46 10.30
N TYR A 195 -18.23 1.42 9.63
CA TYR A 195 -18.35 1.76 8.21
C TYR A 195 -18.78 3.20 7.94
N ASP A 196 -19.09 4.02 8.96
CA ASP A 196 -19.66 5.37 8.82
C ASP A 196 -18.82 6.28 7.91
N LEU A 197 -17.49 6.26 8.10
CA LEU A 197 -16.54 7.04 7.30
C LEU A 197 -16.50 6.56 5.85
N LEU A 198 -16.50 5.23 5.62
CA LEU A 198 -16.60 4.67 4.26
C LEU A 198 -17.90 5.09 3.58
N TRP A 199 -19.05 4.96 4.25
CA TRP A 199 -20.34 5.33 3.67
C TRP A 199 -20.46 6.84 3.38
N SER A 200 -19.73 7.69 4.11
CA SER A 200 -19.63 9.12 3.80
C SER A 200 -18.76 9.41 2.56
N TRP A 201 -17.68 8.65 2.35
CA TRP A 201 -16.77 8.79 1.21
C TRP A 201 -17.25 8.09 -0.07
N LEU A 202 -17.97 6.97 0.04
CA LEU A 202 -18.24 6.09 -1.10
C LEU A 202 -18.91 6.78 -2.31
N PRO A 203 -19.89 7.71 -2.15
CA PRO A 203 -20.44 8.46 -3.29
C PRO A 203 -19.38 9.31 -4.00
N ASP A 204 -18.57 10.06 -3.25
CA ASP A 204 -17.47 10.86 -3.78
C ASP A 204 -16.44 9.98 -4.51
N LEU A 205 -16.17 8.78 -3.98
CA LEU A 205 -15.24 7.83 -4.62
C LEU A 205 -15.78 7.28 -5.94
N TYR A 206 -17.09 7.04 -6.07
CA TYR A 206 -17.70 6.70 -7.37
C TYR A 206 -17.53 7.86 -8.36
N ASP A 207 -17.78 9.10 -7.96
CA ASP A 207 -17.66 10.27 -8.84
C ASP A 207 -16.21 10.56 -9.24
N ILE A 208 -15.24 10.43 -8.31
CA ILE A 208 -13.80 10.51 -8.61
C ILE A 208 -13.41 9.42 -9.63
N VAL A 209 -13.87 8.18 -9.46
CA VAL A 209 -13.60 7.08 -10.39
C VAL A 209 -14.28 7.30 -11.75
N ALA A 210 -15.50 7.85 -11.78
CA ALA A 210 -16.23 8.15 -13.01
C ALA A 210 -15.62 9.32 -13.80
N SER A 211 -15.02 10.31 -13.12
CA SER A 211 -14.43 11.51 -13.72
C SER A 211 -13.24 11.24 -14.65
N GLY A 212 -12.56 10.10 -14.50
CA GLY A 212 -11.32 9.82 -15.22
C GLY A 212 -10.12 10.69 -14.82
N LEU A 213 -10.23 11.47 -13.73
CA LEU A 213 -9.13 12.26 -13.17
C LEU A 213 -8.02 11.36 -12.59
N LEU A 214 -6.78 11.85 -12.65
CA LEU A 214 -5.70 11.26 -11.86
C LEU A 214 -5.96 11.62 -10.39
N ALA A 215 -6.27 10.62 -9.58
CA ALA A 215 -6.49 10.80 -8.15
C ALA A 215 -5.41 10.08 -7.33
N ILE A 216 -4.72 10.85 -6.50
CA ILE A 216 -3.69 10.40 -5.57
C ILE A 216 -4.32 10.29 -4.19
N PHE A 217 -3.98 9.25 -3.43
CA PHE A 217 -4.47 9.07 -2.07
C PHE A 217 -3.30 8.71 -1.16
N ALA A 218 -3.23 9.36 0.00
CA ALA A 218 -2.26 9.04 1.04
C ALA A 218 -2.99 8.51 2.29
N CYS A 219 -2.60 7.33 2.77
CA CYS A 219 -3.25 6.68 3.91
C CYS A 219 -2.62 7.14 5.24
N ALA A 220 -3.42 7.22 6.29
CA ALA A 220 -2.90 7.10 7.65
C ALA A 220 -2.62 5.63 7.99
N ASN A 221 -2.04 5.39 9.17
CA ASN A 221 -1.87 4.09 9.81
C ASN A 221 -1.06 3.00 9.08
N ASP A 222 -0.68 2.02 9.88
CA ASP A 222 0.18 0.92 9.51
C ASP A 222 -0.71 -0.23 9.02
N TYR A 223 -0.81 -0.42 7.70
CA TYR A 223 -1.55 -1.46 6.97
C TYR A 223 -3.09 -1.46 7.04
N ALA A 224 -3.74 -1.13 8.17
CA ALA A 224 -5.19 -1.27 8.33
C ALA A 224 -6.00 -0.45 7.31
N ASP A 225 -5.81 0.88 7.29
CA ASP A 225 -6.48 1.78 6.34
C ASP A 225 -6.12 1.41 4.90
N MET A 226 -4.83 1.23 4.58
CA MET A 226 -4.36 0.86 3.24
C MET A 226 -5.06 -0.40 2.69
N ASN A 227 -5.22 -1.44 3.51
CA ASN A 227 -5.86 -2.68 3.08
C ASN A 227 -7.36 -2.47 2.80
N GLY A 228 -8.05 -1.69 3.64
CA GLY A 228 -9.46 -1.36 3.43
C GLY A 228 -9.71 -0.46 2.22
N GLU A 229 -8.94 0.64 2.08
CA GLU A 229 -9.04 1.57 0.96
C GLU A 229 -8.72 0.86 -0.37
N PHE A 230 -7.68 0.02 -0.40
CA PHE A 230 -7.33 -0.78 -1.58
C PHE A 230 -8.39 -1.85 -1.91
N ALA A 231 -8.99 -2.52 -0.91
CA ALA A 231 -10.07 -3.47 -1.14
C ALA A 231 -11.32 -2.79 -1.72
N VAL A 232 -11.70 -1.61 -1.21
CA VAL A 232 -12.78 -0.78 -1.76
C VAL A 232 -12.48 -0.38 -3.21
N HIS A 233 -11.28 0.10 -3.51
CA HIS A 233 -10.88 0.45 -4.88
C HIS A 233 -10.91 -0.74 -5.85
N THR A 234 -10.41 -1.90 -5.43
CA THR A 234 -10.25 -3.06 -6.33
C THR A 234 -11.54 -3.88 -6.50
N ARG A 235 -12.36 -4.01 -5.45
CA ARG A 235 -13.53 -4.90 -5.40
C ARG A 235 -14.89 -4.21 -5.49
N VAL A 236 -15.00 -2.96 -5.03
CA VAL A 236 -16.27 -2.20 -5.05
C VAL A 236 -16.28 -1.20 -6.19
N LEU A 237 -15.27 -0.33 -6.25
CA LEU A 237 -15.24 0.78 -7.22
C LEU A 237 -14.78 0.36 -8.62
N GLY A 238 -14.12 -0.80 -8.74
CA GLY A 238 -13.51 -1.27 -9.99
C GLY A 238 -12.35 -0.37 -10.47
N SER A 239 -11.72 0.40 -9.59
CA SER A 239 -10.72 1.42 -9.96
C SER A 239 -9.53 0.85 -10.73
N ASN A 240 -8.94 1.67 -11.61
CA ASN A 240 -7.72 1.34 -12.33
C ASN A 240 -6.51 1.94 -11.59
N MET A 241 -5.67 1.09 -11.00
CA MET A 241 -4.51 1.51 -10.21
C MET A 241 -3.41 2.06 -11.11
N VAL A 242 -3.19 3.37 -11.06
CA VAL A 242 -2.08 4.07 -11.73
C VAL A 242 -0.77 3.92 -10.95
N TYR A 243 -0.88 3.81 -9.63
CA TYR A 243 0.20 3.42 -8.72
C TYR A 243 -0.38 2.48 -7.67
N LEU A 244 0.14 1.25 -7.56
CA LEU A 244 -0.22 0.35 -6.46
C LEU A 244 0.28 0.94 -5.12
N PRO A 245 -0.32 0.58 -3.97
CA PRO A 245 0.12 1.09 -2.69
C PRO A 245 1.61 0.85 -2.42
N ARG A 246 2.23 1.78 -1.69
CA ARG A 246 3.61 1.73 -1.20
C ARG A 246 3.79 2.72 -0.06
N ASP A 247 4.75 2.47 0.82
CA ASP A 247 5.35 3.49 1.69
C ASP A 247 5.55 4.81 0.94
N ASN A 248 5.09 5.89 1.56
CA ASN A 248 5.32 7.25 1.10
C ASN A 248 6.69 7.73 1.61
N PRO A 249 7.66 8.05 0.73
CA PRO A 249 8.96 8.57 1.12
C PRO A 249 8.91 10.03 1.67
N PHE A 250 7.72 10.64 1.68
CA PHE A 250 7.40 11.94 2.27
C PHE A 250 6.32 11.84 3.37
N SER A 251 6.22 10.70 4.06
CA SER A 251 5.32 10.49 5.21
C SER A 251 5.62 11.42 6.40
N ALA A 252 4.64 11.64 7.28
CA ALA A 252 4.83 12.43 8.51
C ALA A 252 5.88 11.80 9.45
N ALA A 253 6.43 12.57 10.39
CA ALA A 253 7.48 12.11 11.31
C ALA A 253 6.98 11.82 12.73
N SER A 254 5.84 12.40 13.12
CA SER A 254 5.24 12.16 14.45
C SER A 254 4.48 10.81 14.50
N HIS A 255 4.49 10.14 15.65
CA HIS A 255 3.73 8.91 15.94
C HIS A 255 2.67 9.10 17.05
N LEU A 256 1.61 8.26 17.08
CA LEU A 256 0.57 8.26 18.12
C LEU A 256 0.63 7.00 18.99
N HIS A 257 0.18 7.14 20.23
CA HIS A 257 -0.33 6.06 21.07
C HIS A 257 -1.71 6.47 21.62
N GLU A 258 -2.57 5.52 21.96
CA GLU A 258 -3.83 5.79 22.66
C GLU A 258 -3.56 6.34 24.07
N ASP A 259 -4.42 7.24 24.54
CA ASP A 259 -4.30 7.85 25.87
C ASP A 259 -4.17 6.77 26.97
N GLY A 260 -3.04 6.78 27.67
CA GLY A 260 -2.71 5.81 28.72
C GLY A 260 -2.03 4.51 28.27
N LYS A 261 -1.95 4.22 26.95
CA LYS A 261 -1.34 2.97 26.43
C LYS A 261 -0.09 3.24 25.59
N ARG A 262 1.08 3.39 26.24
CA ARG A 262 2.40 3.55 25.56
C ARG A 262 2.81 2.42 24.59
N GLU A 263 2.06 1.32 24.56
CA GLU A 263 2.31 0.14 23.72
C GLU A 263 1.11 -0.19 22.80
N SER A 264 0.22 0.77 22.51
CA SER A 264 -0.85 0.60 21.52
C SER A 264 -0.36 0.72 20.07
N ALA A 265 -1.23 0.32 19.13
CA ALA A 265 -1.03 0.44 17.69
C ALA A 265 -0.45 1.81 17.27
N TRP A 266 0.52 1.76 16.36
CA TRP A 266 1.20 2.93 15.84
C TRP A 266 0.39 3.59 14.73
N SER A 267 0.60 4.90 14.60
CA SER A 267 -0.06 5.71 13.58
C SER A 267 0.92 6.75 13.08
N ARG A 268 1.07 6.88 11.76
CA ARG A 268 1.83 7.93 11.09
C ARG A 268 1.00 8.46 9.91
N ALA A 269 0.86 9.78 9.79
CA ALA A 269 0.08 10.41 8.73
C ALA A 269 0.81 10.32 7.37
N ASN A 270 0.05 10.24 6.29
CA ASN A 270 0.52 10.03 4.92
C ASN A 270 1.54 8.87 4.82
N SER A 271 1.36 7.78 5.56
CA SER A 271 2.31 6.65 5.66
C SER A 271 2.47 5.89 4.35
N PHE A 272 1.35 5.64 3.67
CA PHE A 272 1.30 4.96 2.38
C PHE A 272 0.74 5.93 1.34
N VAL A 273 1.06 5.70 0.07
CA VAL A 273 0.52 6.46 -1.05
C VAL A 273 0.19 5.53 -2.23
N TYR A 274 -0.95 5.79 -2.87
CA TYR A 274 -1.38 5.12 -4.09
C TYR A 274 -2.02 6.12 -5.06
N ALA A 275 -2.31 5.69 -6.29
CA ALA A 275 -3.02 6.51 -7.26
C ALA A 275 -3.92 5.66 -8.17
N ILE A 276 -5.05 6.24 -8.57
CA ILE A 276 -5.98 5.68 -9.55
C ILE A 276 -6.21 6.66 -10.70
N GLN A 277 -6.71 6.16 -11.83
CA GLN A 277 -7.30 7.00 -12.87
C GLN A 277 -8.38 6.25 -13.65
N GLY A 278 -9.63 6.66 -13.46
CA GLY A 278 -10.78 5.95 -14.01
C GLY A 278 -11.06 4.60 -13.33
N GLY A 279 -12.05 3.88 -13.85
CA GLY A 279 -12.43 2.55 -13.38
C GLY A 279 -12.97 1.65 -14.49
N ASP A 280 -12.96 0.36 -14.19
CA ASP A 280 -13.47 -0.72 -15.01
C ASP A 280 -14.92 -1.03 -14.61
N ARG A 281 -15.86 -0.67 -15.49
CA ARG A 281 -17.31 -0.88 -15.27
C ARG A 281 -17.73 -2.35 -15.22
N THR A 282 -16.85 -3.30 -15.56
CA THR A 282 -17.14 -4.74 -15.42
C THR A 282 -16.80 -5.27 -14.02
N ARG A 283 -15.89 -4.59 -13.30
CA ARG A 283 -15.55 -4.90 -11.89
C ARG A 283 -16.30 -4.03 -10.89
N GLN A 284 -16.74 -2.84 -11.30
CA GLN A 284 -17.49 -1.91 -10.46
C GLN A 284 -18.83 -2.52 -10.00
N GLN A 285 -19.04 -2.53 -8.68
CA GLN A 285 -20.28 -2.92 -8.02
C GLN A 285 -21.04 -1.69 -7.55
N THR A 286 -22.38 -1.77 -7.51
CA THR A 286 -23.23 -0.71 -6.95
C THR A 286 -23.75 -1.13 -5.58
N LEU A 287 -23.34 -0.41 -4.53
CA LEU A 287 -23.83 -0.62 -3.17
C LEU A 287 -24.92 0.38 -2.81
N ALA A 288 -25.93 -0.06 -2.07
CA ALA A 288 -26.86 0.83 -1.38
C ALA A 288 -26.20 1.37 -0.10
N LEU A 289 -26.53 2.61 0.27
CA LEU A 289 -25.98 3.26 1.47
C LEU A 289 -26.33 2.46 2.74
N GLY A 290 -25.32 1.95 3.44
CA GLY A 290 -25.50 1.11 4.64
C GLY A 290 -25.74 -0.37 4.36
N ASP A 291 -25.50 -0.86 3.13
CA ASP A 291 -25.53 -2.30 2.82
C ASP A 291 -24.23 -3.00 3.26
N ASP A 292 -23.98 -3.01 4.56
CA ASP A 292 -22.80 -3.61 5.19
C ASP A 292 -22.66 -5.11 4.85
N LYS A 293 -23.78 -5.79 4.56
CA LYS A 293 -23.81 -7.21 4.22
C LYS A 293 -23.28 -7.49 2.82
N HIS A 294 -23.71 -6.72 1.82
CA HIS A 294 -23.20 -6.83 0.47
C HIS A 294 -21.74 -6.35 0.41
N LEU A 295 -21.41 -5.26 1.12
CA LEU A 295 -20.03 -4.81 1.29
C LEU A 295 -19.14 -5.91 1.87
N ALA A 296 -19.52 -6.52 2.99
CA ALA A 296 -18.77 -7.63 3.60
C ALA A 296 -18.63 -8.81 2.62
N ALA A 297 -19.70 -9.20 1.92
CA ALA A 297 -19.64 -10.29 0.95
C ALA A 297 -18.65 -10.03 -0.22
N LEU A 298 -18.50 -8.77 -0.66
CA LEU A 298 -17.49 -8.40 -1.66
C LEU A 298 -16.07 -8.42 -1.07
N LEU A 299 -15.89 -8.00 0.18
CA LEU A 299 -14.60 -7.98 0.87
C LEU A 299 -14.10 -9.38 1.28
N ASP A 300 -15.02 -10.27 1.66
CA ASP A 300 -14.77 -11.66 2.08
C ASP A 300 -14.70 -12.64 0.90
N ALA A 301 -15.10 -12.23 -0.32
CA ALA A 301 -14.94 -13.05 -1.51
C ALA A 301 -13.49 -13.51 -1.66
N GLU A 302 -13.26 -14.73 -2.17
CA GLU A 302 -11.92 -15.22 -2.48
C GLU A 302 -11.20 -14.21 -3.40
N VAL A 303 -9.88 -14.07 -3.26
CA VAL A 303 -9.13 -13.07 -4.04
C VAL A 303 -9.09 -13.53 -5.50
N ASP A 304 -10.08 -13.03 -6.24
CA ASP A 304 -10.34 -13.31 -7.64
C ASP A 304 -9.08 -13.11 -8.48
N ASP A 305 -9.04 -13.70 -9.67
CA ASP A 305 -7.90 -13.66 -10.60
C ASP A 305 -7.67 -12.26 -11.22
N THR A 306 -8.21 -11.21 -10.58
CA THR A 306 -7.92 -9.79 -10.77
C THR A 306 -6.40 -9.56 -10.83
N HIS A 307 -5.95 -9.21 -12.03
CA HIS A 307 -4.56 -8.85 -12.32
C HIS A 307 -4.53 -7.38 -12.71
N LEU A 308 -3.89 -6.56 -11.89
CA LEU A 308 -3.70 -5.13 -12.13
C LEU A 308 -2.22 -4.86 -12.43
N ILE A 309 -1.93 -3.85 -13.27
CA ILE A 309 -0.58 -3.40 -13.57
C ILE A 309 -0.55 -1.88 -13.46
N ASP A 310 0.40 -1.33 -12.70
CA ASP A 310 0.55 0.12 -12.53
C ASP A 310 1.53 0.76 -13.54
N ARG A 311 1.61 2.10 -13.56
CA ARG A 311 2.45 2.82 -14.55
C ARG A 311 3.95 2.61 -14.37
N VAL A 312 4.41 2.16 -13.20
CA VAL A 312 5.82 1.78 -12.98
C VAL A 312 6.09 0.29 -13.26
N GLY A 313 5.07 -0.46 -13.72
CA GLY A 313 5.19 -1.85 -14.13
C GLY A 313 5.15 -2.85 -12.97
N ARG A 314 4.64 -2.48 -11.80
CA ARG A 314 4.32 -3.44 -10.74
C ARG A 314 2.99 -4.13 -11.03
N HIS A 315 2.89 -5.40 -10.70
CA HIS A 315 1.72 -6.24 -10.93
C HIS A 315 1.04 -6.57 -9.59
N TYR A 316 -0.25 -6.31 -9.40
CA TYR A 316 -1.02 -6.91 -8.30
C TYR A 316 -1.77 -8.14 -8.80
N PHE A 317 -1.63 -9.26 -8.11
CA PHE A 317 -2.29 -10.54 -8.45
C PHE A 317 -2.44 -11.43 -7.22
N ARG A 318 -3.64 -11.99 -6.99
CA ARG A 318 -3.98 -12.92 -5.88
C ARG A 318 -3.56 -12.46 -4.47
N GLY A 319 -3.48 -11.15 -4.22
CA GLY A 319 -3.04 -10.62 -2.93
C GLY A 319 -1.53 -10.37 -2.82
N MET A 320 -0.78 -10.41 -3.91
CA MET A 320 0.65 -10.07 -3.97
C MET A 320 0.88 -8.85 -4.87
N VAL A 321 1.82 -7.96 -4.50
CA VAL A 321 2.36 -6.91 -5.39
C VAL A 321 3.74 -7.33 -5.86
N LEU A 322 3.94 -7.54 -7.16
CA LEU A 322 5.21 -7.99 -7.72
C LEU A 322 5.89 -6.87 -8.50
N SER A 323 7.23 -6.78 -8.43
CA SER A 323 8.03 -6.01 -9.38
C SER A 323 7.85 -6.55 -10.81
N LYS A 324 8.23 -5.77 -11.82
CA LYS A 324 8.19 -6.19 -13.23
C LYS A 324 9.00 -7.47 -13.47
N GLU A 325 10.13 -7.61 -12.78
CA GLU A 325 11.08 -8.73 -12.84
C GLU A 325 10.54 -9.96 -12.09
N GLN A 326 9.96 -9.76 -10.91
CA GLN A 326 9.27 -10.82 -10.16
C GLN A 326 8.04 -11.34 -10.94
N ALA A 327 7.24 -10.43 -11.50
CA ALA A 327 6.08 -10.77 -12.32
C ALA A 327 6.46 -11.51 -13.61
N ALA A 328 7.59 -11.17 -14.24
CA ALA A 328 8.12 -11.88 -15.39
C ALA A 328 8.56 -13.33 -15.05
N ARG A 329 9.04 -13.57 -13.81
CA ARG A 329 9.41 -14.90 -13.30
C ARG A 329 8.23 -15.71 -12.75
N CYS A 330 7.14 -15.05 -12.38
CA CYS A 330 5.97 -15.67 -11.74
C CYS A 330 5.22 -16.62 -12.69
N LYS A 331 5.39 -17.94 -12.50
CA LYS A 331 4.75 -18.99 -13.31
C LYS A 331 3.22 -18.90 -13.32
N LEU A 332 2.59 -18.41 -12.24
CA LEU A 332 1.13 -18.24 -12.17
C LEU A 332 0.61 -17.20 -13.18
N LEU A 333 1.33 -16.08 -13.34
CA LEU A 333 1.01 -15.06 -14.36
C LEU A 333 1.29 -15.55 -15.79
N GLN A 334 2.27 -16.44 -15.96
CA GLN A 334 2.56 -17.09 -17.25
C GLN A 334 1.45 -18.09 -17.62
N GLN A 335 0.99 -18.92 -16.67
CA GLN A 335 -0.10 -19.88 -16.86
C GLN A 335 -1.42 -19.20 -17.27
N LYS A 336 -1.74 -18.03 -16.68
CA LYS A 336 -2.93 -17.26 -17.08
C LYS A 336 -2.83 -16.66 -18.50
N ARG A 337 -1.62 -16.56 -19.07
CA ARG A 337 -1.41 -16.14 -20.48
C ARG A 337 -1.44 -17.31 -21.47
N SER A 338 -1.27 -18.55 -21.02
CA SER A 338 -1.25 -19.74 -21.90
C SER A 338 -2.64 -20.36 -22.09
N SER A 339 -3.52 -19.64 -22.80
CA SER A 339 -4.72 -20.15 -23.47
C SER A 339 -5.23 -19.11 -24.48
N PRO A 340 -5.80 -19.48 -25.64
CA PRO A 340 -6.28 -20.83 -26.01
C PRO A 340 -5.70 -21.42 -27.32
N VAL A 341 -6.17 -22.64 -27.64
CA VAL A 341 -6.06 -23.39 -28.92
C VAL A 341 -4.75 -24.14 -29.18
N ASP A 342 -4.92 -25.37 -29.67
CA ASP A 342 -3.90 -26.37 -29.98
C ASP A 342 -2.93 -25.97 -31.11
N ARG A 343 -1.67 -26.39 -30.96
CA ARG A 343 -1.00 -27.18 -32.00
C ARG A 343 0.09 -28.10 -31.43
N ILE A 344 0.27 -29.23 -32.12
CA ILE A 344 1.20 -30.32 -31.78
C ILE A 344 2.50 -30.11 -32.59
N GLU A 345 3.53 -30.90 -32.28
CA GLU A 345 4.84 -31.03 -32.97
C GLU A 345 5.89 -29.96 -32.58
N ALA A 346 7.16 -30.32 -32.33
CA ALA A 346 7.79 -31.64 -32.14
C ALA A 346 9.05 -31.53 -31.25
N ALA A 347 9.70 -32.66 -30.98
CA ALA A 347 10.87 -32.76 -30.12
C ALA A 347 12.16 -32.22 -30.75
N ASP A 348 13.06 -31.71 -29.91
CA ASP A 348 14.44 -32.19 -29.75
C ASP A 348 15.06 -31.49 -28.51
N VAL A 349 16.11 -31.94 -27.82
CA VAL A 349 16.67 -33.25 -27.44
C VAL A 349 18.03 -32.91 -26.81
N ASN A 350 18.32 -33.48 -25.63
CA ASN A 350 19.66 -33.67 -25.04
C ASN A 350 20.49 -32.50 -24.44
N LYS A 351 21.00 -32.78 -23.21
CA LYS A 351 22.39 -32.58 -22.73
C LYS A 351 22.89 -31.17 -22.33
N ASP A 352 23.88 -31.03 -21.43
CA ASP A 352 24.51 -31.97 -20.47
C ASP A 352 25.13 -31.20 -19.27
N VAL A 353 24.83 -31.64 -18.04
CA VAL A 353 25.79 -32.07 -16.99
C VAL A 353 26.94 -31.13 -16.48
N LYS A 354 27.00 -30.99 -15.13
CA LYS A 354 28.17 -30.62 -14.24
C LYS A 354 28.65 -29.16 -14.16
N ASP A 355 29.37 -28.71 -13.12
CA ASP A 355 29.86 -29.29 -11.83
C ASP A 355 29.68 -28.20 -10.71
N LYS A 356 29.52 -28.45 -9.40
CA LYS A 356 30.54 -28.76 -8.35
C LYS A 356 31.73 -27.75 -8.27
N GLN A 357 32.28 -27.35 -7.12
CA GLN A 357 32.12 -27.80 -5.70
C GLN A 357 32.71 -26.76 -4.69
N ASN A 358 32.69 -27.10 -3.38
CA ASN A 358 33.48 -26.55 -2.25
C ASN A 358 33.07 -25.16 -1.72
N ASP A 359 33.34 -24.68 -0.48
CA ASP A 359 33.74 -25.13 0.89
C ASP A 359 34.20 -23.82 1.61
N ALA A 360 34.26 -23.60 2.92
CA ALA A 360 33.69 -24.17 4.16
C ALA A 360 34.02 -23.21 5.35
N SER A 361 33.55 -23.51 6.59
CA SER A 361 34.02 -22.98 7.91
C SER A 361 33.81 -21.45 8.23
N ASP A 362 33.73 -20.97 9.48
CA ASP A 362 33.77 -21.62 10.82
C ASP A 362 33.17 -20.75 11.97
N SER A 363 32.92 -21.38 13.15
CA SER A 363 32.68 -20.79 14.52
C SER A 363 31.45 -19.86 14.74
N GLU A 364 30.55 -20.05 15.72
CA GLU A 364 30.66 -20.04 17.20
C GLU A 364 30.98 -18.65 17.82
N ALA A 365 30.26 -18.07 18.80
CA ALA A 365 29.05 -18.44 19.57
C ALA A 365 28.32 -17.12 20.06
N ASN A 366 27.58 -16.91 21.17
CA ASN A 366 27.33 -17.64 22.42
C ASN A 366 26.12 -17.10 23.26
N GLN A 367 25.44 -18.00 24.01
CA GLN A 367 24.68 -17.85 25.30
C GLN A 367 23.61 -16.76 25.62
N ASN A 368 22.39 -17.28 25.90
CA ASN A 368 21.52 -17.06 27.09
C ASN A 368 20.86 -15.71 27.44
N GLN A 369 19.51 -15.67 27.45
CA GLN A 369 18.74 -15.83 28.70
C GLN A 369 17.23 -16.19 28.54
N THR A 370 16.65 -16.68 29.64
CA THR A 370 15.27 -17.15 29.91
C THR A 370 14.17 -16.06 29.88
N ARG A 371 12.84 -16.30 29.92
CA ARG A 371 11.93 -17.46 29.65
C ARG A 371 10.53 -17.07 30.20
N TYR A 372 9.46 -17.15 29.41
CA TYR A 372 8.07 -17.30 29.90
C TYR A 372 7.28 -18.18 28.90
N GLN A 373 6.27 -18.92 29.37
CA GLN A 373 5.60 -19.97 28.59
C GLN A 373 4.08 -19.77 28.54
N ASN A 374 3.48 -20.06 27.37
CA ASN A 374 2.10 -20.47 27.19
C ASN A 374 2.05 -21.48 26.02
N ALA A 375 1.07 -22.39 26.02
CA ALA A 375 1.15 -23.61 25.21
C ALA A 375 0.64 -23.45 23.77
N VAL A 376 1.50 -23.78 22.80
CA VAL A 376 1.18 -23.97 21.37
C VAL A 376 1.88 -25.24 20.89
N GLU A 377 1.16 -26.10 20.15
CA GLU A 377 1.70 -27.35 19.57
C GLU A 377 2.66 -27.02 18.42
N THR A 378 3.91 -26.68 18.79
CA THR A 378 4.99 -26.28 17.87
C THR A 378 5.75 -27.51 17.40
N LEU A 379 6.01 -27.61 16.10
CA LEU A 379 6.82 -28.70 15.53
C LEU A 379 8.31 -28.40 15.72
N GLU A 380 9.09 -29.42 16.10
CA GLU A 380 10.55 -29.36 16.17
C GLU A 380 11.19 -29.86 14.86
N PRO A 381 12.37 -29.33 14.47
CA PRO A 381 13.08 -29.79 13.29
C PRO A 381 13.66 -31.19 13.49
N VAL A 382 13.43 -32.09 12.54
CA VAL A 382 13.94 -33.47 12.56
C VAL A 382 15.38 -33.50 11.99
N PRO A 383 16.36 -34.15 12.64
CA PRO A 383 17.71 -34.27 12.11
C PRO A 383 17.76 -35.19 10.86
N PRO A 384 18.74 -35.02 9.96
CA PRO A 384 18.89 -35.88 8.79
C PRO A 384 19.22 -37.32 9.18
N ILE A 385 18.59 -38.28 8.50
CA ILE A 385 18.81 -39.72 8.66
C ILE A 385 19.53 -40.24 7.42
N GLU A 386 20.58 -41.05 7.62
CA GLU A 386 21.37 -41.65 6.54
C GLU A 386 20.59 -42.67 5.70
N GLU A 387 21.02 -42.89 4.45
CA GLU A 387 20.33 -43.80 3.53
C GLU A 387 20.30 -45.25 4.03
N SER A 388 19.13 -45.87 4.00
CA SER A 388 18.95 -47.32 4.22
C SER A 388 17.93 -47.86 3.21
N ALA A 389 18.42 -48.45 2.12
CA ALA A 389 17.60 -48.80 0.97
C ALA A 389 16.75 -50.07 1.18
N VAL A 390 15.41 -49.92 1.22
CA VAL A 390 14.46 -51.06 1.20
C VAL A 390 13.28 -50.83 0.24
N LYS A 391 13.29 -51.60 -0.84
CA LYS A 391 12.15 -52.09 -1.66
C LYS A 391 10.99 -51.13 -1.97
N THR A 392 10.93 -50.71 -3.22
CA THR A 392 9.72 -50.19 -3.88
C THR A 392 8.56 -51.20 -3.85
N THR A 393 7.34 -50.69 -3.65
CA THR A 393 6.08 -51.39 -3.97
C THR A 393 5.16 -50.40 -4.67
N PRO A 394 4.74 -50.63 -5.93
CA PRO A 394 3.92 -49.67 -6.66
C PRO A 394 2.44 -49.79 -6.25
N CYS A 395 1.93 -48.80 -5.53
CA CYS A 395 0.50 -48.63 -5.29
C CYS A 395 0.07 -47.22 -5.74
N GLY A 396 -0.76 -47.15 -6.78
CA GLY A 396 -1.12 -45.89 -7.43
C GLY A 396 -2.25 -45.14 -6.72
N THR A 397 -1.95 -44.51 -5.59
CA THR A 397 -2.82 -43.45 -5.04
C THR A 397 -2.48 -42.12 -5.72
N THR A 398 -3.37 -41.63 -6.59
CA THR A 398 -3.24 -40.28 -7.17
C THR A 398 -3.48 -39.23 -6.08
N GLU A 399 -2.40 -38.72 -5.52
CA GLU A 399 -2.40 -37.59 -4.58
C GLU A 399 -3.04 -36.36 -5.23
N ALA A 400 -3.94 -35.69 -4.52
CA ALA A 400 -4.64 -34.52 -5.03
C ALA A 400 -3.78 -33.25 -4.88
N THR A 401 -3.96 -32.27 -5.77
CA THR A 401 -3.44 -30.91 -5.54
C THR A 401 -4.40 -30.16 -4.61
N PRO A 402 -3.99 -29.76 -3.39
CA PRO A 402 -4.84 -28.95 -2.52
C PRO A 402 -5.01 -27.52 -3.06
N HIS A 403 -6.14 -26.89 -2.75
CA HIS A 403 -6.32 -25.45 -2.99
C HIS A 403 -5.39 -24.63 -2.09
N TYR A 404 -4.90 -23.49 -2.58
CA TYR A 404 -4.08 -22.58 -1.78
C TYR A 404 -4.26 -21.11 -2.17
N GLU A 405 -4.11 -20.25 -1.16
CA GLU A 405 -4.11 -18.79 -1.25
C GLU A 405 -2.68 -18.29 -0.93
N LEU A 406 -2.15 -17.32 -1.68
CA LEU A 406 -0.79 -16.79 -1.48
C LEU A 406 -0.81 -15.26 -1.44
N ILE A 407 -0.76 -14.70 -0.24
CA ILE A 407 -0.88 -13.26 0.02
C ILE A 407 0.49 -12.71 0.40
N SER A 408 0.85 -11.51 -0.07
CA SER A 408 2.08 -10.81 0.30
C SER A 408 1.76 -9.40 0.80
N THR A 409 2.56 -8.89 1.73
CA THR A 409 2.50 -7.47 2.10
C THR A 409 2.88 -6.60 0.90
N MET A 410 2.32 -5.39 0.82
CA MET A 410 2.47 -4.46 -0.32
C MET A 410 3.93 -4.04 -0.59
N ASP A 411 4.77 -4.15 0.44
CA ASP A 411 6.22 -3.90 0.47
C ASP A 411 7.09 -5.11 0.01
N ASN A 412 6.52 -6.32 -0.10
CA ASN A 412 7.23 -7.61 -0.25
C ASN A 412 8.20 -7.99 0.88
N ALA A 413 8.02 -7.46 2.09
CA ALA A 413 8.77 -7.92 3.26
C ALA A 413 8.28 -9.29 3.77
N LYS A 414 6.99 -9.61 3.62
CA LYS A 414 6.34 -10.80 4.21
C LYS A 414 5.34 -11.44 3.25
N MET A 415 5.20 -12.76 3.32
CA MET A 415 4.28 -13.55 2.51
C MET A 415 3.61 -14.61 3.38
N THR A 416 2.34 -14.91 3.12
CA THR A 416 1.54 -15.93 3.82
C THR A 416 0.92 -16.87 2.79
N LEU A 417 1.32 -18.14 2.84
CA LEU A 417 0.70 -19.22 2.08
C LEU A 417 -0.31 -19.97 2.96
N THR A 418 -1.57 -20.04 2.53
CA THR A 418 -2.63 -20.79 3.20
C THR A 418 -3.04 -21.97 2.31
N ILE A 419 -2.83 -23.21 2.77
CA ILE A 419 -3.14 -24.45 2.04
C ILE A 419 -4.38 -25.12 2.65
N HIS A 420 -5.40 -25.34 1.84
CA HIS A 420 -6.70 -25.85 2.25
C HIS A 420 -6.68 -27.38 2.20
N THR A 421 -6.93 -28.01 3.34
CA THR A 421 -6.62 -29.43 3.60
C THR A 421 -7.82 -30.17 4.23
N PRO A 422 -9.02 -30.14 3.61
CA PRO A 422 -10.24 -30.72 4.18
C PRO A 422 -10.13 -32.22 4.50
N ALA A 423 -9.38 -33.00 3.71
CA ALA A 423 -9.16 -34.42 3.96
C ALA A 423 -8.16 -34.70 5.10
N LEU A 424 -7.37 -33.70 5.53
CA LEU A 424 -6.28 -33.89 6.48
C LEU A 424 -6.80 -33.93 7.93
N SER A 425 -6.70 -35.10 8.57
CA SER A 425 -7.10 -35.32 9.97
C SER A 425 -5.96 -35.11 10.97
N SER A 426 -4.71 -35.18 10.50
CA SER A 426 -3.48 -35.22 11.30
C SER A 426 -2.32 -34.64 10.49
N VAL A 427 -1.32 -34.06 11.15
CA VAL A 427 -0.08 -33.58 10.52
C VAL A 427 1.11 -34.54 10.69
N LYS A 428 0.89 -35.73 11.27
CA LYS A 428 1.99 -36.69 11.55
C LYS A 428 2.76 -37.11 10.30
N ASP A 429 2.07 -37.22 9.18
CA ASP A 429 2.59 -37.72 7.90
C ASP A 429 2.79 -36.55 6.90
N MET A 430 2.88 -35.32 7.40
CA MET A 430 3.02 -34.09 6.60
C MET A 430 4.49 -33.73 6.42
N ALA A 431 4.98 -33.77 5.18
CA ALA A 431 6.25 -33.17 4.80
C ALA A 431 6.01 -31.76 4.24
N LEU A 432 6.79 -30.79 4.72
CA LEU A 432 6.85 -29.43 4.20
C LEU A 432 8.32 -29.05 4.04
N ASP A 433 8.70 -28.75 2.81
CA ASP A 433 10.02 -28.27 2.43
C ASP A 433 9.90 -26.88 1.78
N ILE A 434 10.88 -26.02 2.04
CA ILE A 434 10.87 -24.60 1.68
C ILE A 434 12.30 -24.21 1.30
N SER A 435 12.60 -24.23 -0.01
CA SER A 435 13.79 -23.54 -0.53
C SER A 435 13.55 -22.02 -0.54
N SER A 436 14.55 -21.25 -0.97
CA SER A 436 14.37 -19.83 -1.21
C SER A 436 13.32 -19.53 -2.29
N ASP A 437 13.14 -20.39 -3.31
CA ASP A 437 12.34 -20.12 -4.51
C ASP A 437 11.18 -21.12 -4.75
N VAL A 438 11.07 -22.17 -3.96
CA VAL A 438 10.07 -23.25 -4.10
C VAL A 438 9.61 -23.71 -2.72
N LEU A 439 8.30 -23.85 -2.56
CA LEU A 439 7.69 -24.53 -1.41
C LEU A 439 7.02 -25.82 -1.87
N GLN A 440 7.33 -26.93 -1.20
CA GLN A 440 6.79 -28.25 -1.50
C GLN A 440 6.07 -28.81 -0.25
N PHE A 441 4.78 -29.13 -0.40
CA PHE A 441 3.93 -29.70 0.64
C PHE A 441 3.42 -31.06 0.18
N VAL A 442 3.65 -32.11 0.98
CA VAL A 442 3.27 -33.49 0.67
C VAL A 442 2.63 -34.15 1.89
N VAL A 443 1.51 -34.82 1.67
CA VAL A 443 0.92 -35.78 2.61
C VAL A 443 0.70 -37.08 1.83
N PRO A 444 1.51 -38.13 2.06
CA PRO A 444 1.53 -39.33 1.22
C PRO A 444 0.14 -39.94 0.99
N GLY A 445 -0.20 -40.16 -0.28
CA GLY A 445 -1.49 -40.71 -0.70
C GLY A 445 -2.71 -39.80 -0.52
N ILE A 446 -2.54 -38.56 -0.02
CA ILE A 446 -3.63 -37.57 0.13
C ILE A 446 -3.37 -36.32 -0.71
N TYR A 447 -2.24 -35.63 -0.49
CA TYR A 447 -1.96 -34.33 -1.10
C TYR A 447 -0.52 -34.21 -1.62
N ARG A 448 -0.37 -33.55 -2.76
CA ARG A 448 0.93 -33.05 -3.26
C ARG A 448 0.76 -31.65 -3.83
N LEU A 449 1.60 -30.72 -3.38
CA LEU A 449 1.67 -29.36 -3.88
C LEU A 449 3.14 -28.95 -4.05
N GLN A 450 3.44 -28.27 -5.15
CA GLN A 450 4.72 -27.59 -5.35
C GLN A 450 4.43 -26.19 -5.90
N VAL A 451 4.75 -25.16 -5.12
CA VAL A 451 4.54 -23.74 -5.46
C VAL A 451 5.91 -23.13 -5.76
N ALA A 452 6.08 -22.56 -6.95
CA ALA A 452 7.20 -21.67 -7.22
C ALA A 452 6.90 -20.31 -6.57
N LEU A 453 7.75 -19.89 -5.64
CA LEU A 453 7.59 -18.64 -4.91
C LEU A 453 7.90 -17.44 -5.84
N PRO A 454 7.16 -16.33 -5.72
CA PRO A 454 7.32 -15.18 -6.62
C PRO A 454 8.61 -14.39 -6.40
N TRP A 455 9.22 -14.53 -5.22
CA TRP A 455 10.50 -13.95 -4.83
C TRP A 455 11.21 -14.84 -3.81
N ALA A 456 12.53 -14.64 -3.65
CA ALA A 456 13.35 -15.46 -2.77
C ALA A 456 13.01 -15.20 -1.30
N VAL A 457 12.71 -16.23 -0.52
CA VAL A 457 12.34 -16.15 0.91
C VAL A 457 13.50 -16.55 1.84
N ASP A 458 13.50 -16.00 3.06
CA ASP A 458 14.17 -16.62 4.21
C ASP A 458 13.24 -17.70 4.80
N ASN A 459 13.79 -18.90 4.99
CA ASN A 459 13.10 -20.03 5.61
C ASN A 459 13.47 -20.22 7.09
N ALA A 460 14.55 -19.62 7.60
CA ALA A 460 15.10 -19.88 8.92
C ALA A 460 14.16 -19.48 10.07
N THR A 461 13.28 -18.50 9.82
CA THR A 461 12.28 -18.01 10.77
C THR A 461 10.88 -18.60 10.58
N THR A 462 10.66 -19.42 9.54
CA THR A 462 9.33 -19.88 9.13
C THR A 462 8.70 -20.85 10.14
N ARG A 463 7.47 -20.54 10.60
CA ARG A 463 6.71 -21.38 11.54
C ARG A 463 5.34 -21.78 10.96
N PRO A 464 5.23 -22.96 10.32
CA PRO A 464 3.97 -23.44 9.77
C PRO A 464 2.96 -23.76 10.89
N THR A 465 1.72 -23.31 10.74
CA THR A 465 0.65 -23.43 11.75
C THR A 465 -0.57 -24.15 11.16
N PHE A 466 -0.95 -25.31 11.70
CA PHE A 466 -2.09 -26.09 11.22
C PHE A 466 -3.34 -25.94 12.11
N SER A 467 -4.46 -25.54 11.51
CA SER A 467 -5.75 -25.45 12.19
C SER A 467 -6.62 -26.68 11.94
N LYS A 468 -6.62 -27.61 12.90
CA LYS A 468 -7.51 -28.79 12.94
C LYS A 468 -9.00 -28.43 12.79
N LYS A 469 -9.41 -27.24 13.28
CA LYS A 469 -10.79 -26.72 13.18
C LYS A 469 -11.11 -26.15 11.80
N ALA A 470 -10.21 -25.37 11.21
CA ALA A 470 -10.45 -24.71 9.92
C ALA A 470 -10.07 -25.59 8.71
N ARG A 471 -9.34 -26.69 8.92
CA ARG A 471 -8.73 -27.53 7.88
C ARG A 471 -7.85 -26.72 6.91
N ARG A 472 -6.98 -25.89 7.48
CA ARG A 472 -6.00 -25.06 6.75
C ARG A 472 -4.63 -25.15 7.42
N LEU A 473 -3.58 -25.16 6.62
CA LEU A 473 -2.19 -24.95 7.02
C LEU A 473 -1.79 -23.54 6.60
N VAL A 474 -1.25 -22.73 7.52
CA VAL A 474 -0.82 -21.35 7.27
C VAL A 474 0.69 -21.26 7.46
N ILE A 475 1.40 -20.67 6.51
CA ILE A 475 2.85 -20.64 6.45
C ILE A 475 3.28 -19.18 6.20
N ALA A 476 3.91 -18.56 7.21
CA ALA A 476 4.45 -17.21 7.10
C ALA A 476 5.93 -17.25 6.70
N LEU A 477 6.26 -16.53 5.63
CA LEU A 477 7.57 -16.42 5.00
C LEU A 477 8.04 -14.95 5.01
N ALA A 478 9.35 -14.71 5.07
CA ALA A 478 9.94 -13.36 5.05
C ALA A 478 10.88 -13.17 3.86
N SER A 479 11.13 -11.92 3.46
CA SER A 479 12.20 -11.60 2.51
C SER A 479 13.57 -11.67 3.22
N PRO A 480 14.65 -12.17 2.56
CA PRO A 480 16.03 -12.11 3.05
C PRO A 480 16.59 -10.70 3.30
N THR A 481 15.82 -9.65 3.00
CA THR A 481 16.18 -8.24 3.21
C THR A 481 15.14 -7.48 4.05
N ALA A 482 14.34 -8.18 4.86
CA ALA A 482 13.31 -7.62 5.73
C ALA A 482 13.84 -7.24 7.14
#